data_AF-A0A9E3CHI6-F1
#
_entry.id   AF-A0A9E3CHI6-F1
#
_cell.length_a   1.000
_cell.length_b   1.000
_cell.length_c   1.000
_cell.angle_alpha   90.00
_cell.angle_beta   90.00
_cell.angle_gamma   90.00
#
_symmetry.space_group_name_H-M   'P 1'
#
loop_
_entity.id
_entity.type
_entity.pdbx_description
1 polymer ?
#
loop_
_entity_poly.entity_id
_entity_poly.type
_entity_poly.pdbx_seq_one_letter_code
_entity_poly.pdbx_strand_id
1 'polypeptide(L)' 'MLSKLYLLIGGGLLLLYVFAAWSGWELSTSPRQFVPADVRNSPGGYRSFHFWHSGYHGGK' A
#
# COMPACT_ATOMS: atom_id res chain seq x y z
N MET A 1 22.39 11.61 -30.72
CA MET A 1 21.18 12.01 -29.96
C MET A 1 20.52 10.84 -29.22
N LEU A 2 20.55 9.62 -29.76
CA LEU A 2 20.02 8.42 -29.10
C LEU A 2 20.60 8.17 -27.69
N SER A 3 21.88 8.50 -27.48
CA SER A 3 22.55 8.38 -26.19
C SER A 3 22.06 9.34 -25.10
N LYS A 4 21.15 10.28 -25.39
CA LYS A 4 20.51 11.12 -24.36
C LYS A 4 19.04 10.73 -24.13
N LEU A 5 18.48 9.88 -25.00
CA LEU A 5 17.11 9.43 -24.93
C LEU A 5 16.86 8.58 -23.67
N TYR A 6 17.83 7.75 -23.28
CA TYR A 6 17.72 6.94 -22.06
C TYR A 6 17.64 7.81 -20.80
N LEU A 7 18.27 8.99 -20.77
CA LEU A 7 18.19 9.91 -19.64
C LEU A 7 16.80 10.52 -19.51
N LEU A 8 16.18 10.87 -20.64
CA LEU A 8 14.79 11.38 -20.66
C LEU A 8 13.80 10.30 -20.23
N ILE A 9 13.96 9.08 -20.74
CA ILE A 9 13.10 7.94 -20.38
C ILE A 9 13.28 7.59 -18.90
N GLY A 10 14.52 7.42 -18.43
CA GLY A 10 14.82 7.08 -17.05
C GLY A 10 14.36 8.16 -16.07
N GLY A 11 14.62 9.43 -16.40
CA GLY A 11 14.13 10.57 -15.61
C GLY A 11 12.60 10.64 -15.57
N GLY A 12 11.93 10.40 -16.70
CA GLY A 12 10.48 10.33 -16.77
C GLY A 12 9.88 9.21 -15.91
N LEU A 13 10.48 8.02 -15.93
CA LEU A 13 10.06 6.90 -15.08
C LEU A 13 10.20 7.21 -13.59
N LEU A 14 11.31 7.84 -13.20
CA LEU A 14 11.53 8.27 -11.81
C LEU A 14 10.49 9.32 -11.37
N LEU A 15 10.20 10.30 -12.22
CA LEU A 15 9.19 11.32 -11.91
C LEU A 15 7.79 10.71 -11.78
N LEU A 16 7.41 9.78 -12.66
CA LEU A 16 6.15 9.06 -12.58
C LEU A 16 6.04 8.24 -11.29
N TYR A 17 7.13 7.58 -10.88
CA TYR A 17 7.16 6.84 -9.62
C TYR A 17 6.97 7.75 -8.41
N VAL A 18 7.69 8.89 -8.36
CA VAL A 18 7.55 9.88 -7.28
C VAL A 18 6.13 10.44 -7.24
N PHE A 19 5.54 10.76 -8.39
CA PHE A 19 4.18 11.26 -8.47
C PHE A 19 3.14 10.21 -8.01
N ALA A 20 3.31 8.96 -8.41
CA ALA A 20 2.46 7.85 -7.97
C ALA A 20 2.52 7.69 -6.44
N ALA A 21 3.73 7.68 -5.87
CA ALA A 21 3.92 7.58 -4.43
C ALA A 21 3.31 8.78 -3.67
N TRP A 22 3.52 10.00 -4.18
CA TRP A 22 2.99 11.22 -3.54
C TRP A 22 1.47 11.33 -3.61
N SER A 23 0.86 10.91 -4.73
CA SER A 23 -0.60 10.89 -4.90
C SER A 23 -1.30 9.76 -4.15
N GLY A 24 -0.54 8.87 -3.50
CA GLY A 24 -1.08 7.65 -2.89
C GLY A 24 -1.62 6.67 -3.93
N TRP A 25 -1.17 6.78 -5.18
CA TRP A 25 -1.56 5.87 -6.24
C TRP A 25 -0.81 4.55 -6.08
N GLU A 26 -1.48 3.58 -5.46
CA GLU A 26 -1.00 2.21 -5.30
C GLU A 26 -1.61 1.32 -6.39
N LEU A 27 -0.77 0.63 -7.17
CA LEU A 27 -1.19 -0.31 -8.23
C LEU A 27 -1.99 -1.52 -7.69
N SER A 28 -1.85 -1.82 -6.40
CA SER A 28 -2.63 -2.85 -5.71
C SER A 28 -2.66 -2.53 -4.22
N THR A 29 -3.73 -1.89 -3.76
CA THR A 29 -4.02 -1.80 -2.33
C THR A 29 -5.05 -2.88 -1.99
N SER A 30 -4.82 -3.63 -0.92
CA SER A 30 -5.92 -4.39 -0.32
C SER A 30 -6.90 -3.34 0.25
N PRO A 31 -8.22 -3.46 0.05
CA PRO A 31 -9.17 -2.48 0.55
C PRO A 31 -8.91 -2.20 2.03
N ARG A 32 -8.95 -0.94 2.46
CA ARG A 32 -8.96 -0.62 3.90
C ARG A 32 -10.23 -1.20 4.51
N GLN A 33 -10.12 -2.38 5.08
CA GLN A 33 -11.23 -3.01 5.79
C GLN A 33 -11.31 -2.40 7.18
N PHE A 34 -12.48 -2.31 7.78
CA PHE A 34 -12.63 -1.91 9.18
C PHE A 34 -12.56 -3.17 10.04
N VAL A 35 -11.75 -3.18 11.11
CA VAL A 35 -11.81 -4.29 12.09
C VAL A 35 -13.15 -4.24 12.81
N PRO A 36 -14.03 -5.25 12.65
CA PRO A 36 -15.32 -5.30 13.33
C PRO A 36 -15.19 -5.20 14.86
N ALA A 37 -16.19 -4.60 15.51
CA ALA A 37 -16.13 -4.28 16.94
C ALA A 37 -16.11 -5.51 17.86
N ASP A 38 -16.73 -6.60 17.42
CA ASP A 38 -16.68 -7.93 18.05
C ASP A 38 -15.26 -8.52 18.03
N VAL A 39 -14.51 -8.35 16.94
CA VAL A 39 -13.09 -8.80 16.84
C VAL A 39 -12.18 -7.99 17.76
N ARG A 40 -12.46 -6.69 17.94
CA ARG A 40 -11.70 -5.83 18.88
C ARG A 40 -11.87 -6.25 20.34
N ASN A 41 -13.03 -6.81 20.68
CA ASN A 41 -13.43 -7.14 22.05
C ASN A 41 -13.38 -8.65 22.36
N SER A 42 -12.90 -9.49 21.43
CA SER A 42 -12.81 -10.94 21.66
C SER A 42 -11.86 -11.27 22.82
N PRO A 43 -12.18 -12.24 23.69
CA PRO A 43 -11.26 -12.77 24.69
C PRO A 43 -9.99 -13.28 24.00
N GLY A 44 -8.81 -12.78 24.39
CA GLY A 44 -7.52 -13.05 23.72
C GLY A 44 -7.10 -11.99 22.69
N GLY A 45 -7.95 -10.99 22.42
CA GLY A 45 -7.70 -9.84 21.57
C GLY A 45 -7.40 -10.17 20.11
N TYR A 46 -7.12 -9.12 19.33
CA TYR A 46 -6.71 -9.19 17.91
C TYR A 46 -5.68 -10.29 17.60
N ARG A 47 -4.81 -10.60 18.57
CA ARG A 47 -3.65 -11.49 18.44
C ARG A 47 -3.99 -12.98 18.38
N SER A 48 -5.21 -13.37 18.76
CA SER A 48 -5.67 -14.77 18.76
C SER A 48 -6.60 -15.11 17.58
N PHE A 49 -6.89 -14.14 16.71
CA PHE A 49 -7.62 -14.37 15.48
C PHE A 49 -6.66 -14.93 14.40
N HIS A 50 -6.60 -16.26 14.33
CA HIS A 50 -5.72 -17.03 13.43
C HIS A 50 -6.00 -16.83 11.92
N PHE A 51 -6.89 -15.91 11.53
CA PHE A 51 -7.32 -15.68 10.15
C PHE A 51 -6.74 -14.41 9.50
N TRP A 52 -5.87 -13.67 10.19
CA TRP A 52 -5.33 -12.42 9.67
C TRP A 52 -4.24 -12.68 8.61
N HIS A 53 -4.66 -12.92 7.36
CA HIS A 53 -3.77 -13.25 6.24
C HIS A 53 -3.56 -12.11 5.23
N SER A 54 -4.24 -10.96 5.38
CA SER A 54 -4.13 -9.85 4.42
C SER A 54 -3.50 -8.62 5.06
N GLY A 55 -2.47 -8.08 4.39
CA GLY A 55 -1.68 -6.92 4.77
C GLY A 55 -2.53 -5.69 5.04
N TYR A 56 -2.92 -5.53 6.29
CA TYR A 56 -3.72 -4.41 6.74
C TYR A 56 -2.81 -3.20 6.93
N HIS A 57 -2.91 -2.27 5.98
CA HIS A 57 -2.21 -1.00 6.03
C HIS A 57 -3.21 0.09 6.41
N GLY A 58 -3.12 0.56 7.65
CA GLY A 58 -3.84 1.73 8.13
C GLY A 58 -4.92 1.42 9.17
N GLY A 59 -4.64 1.82 10.41
CA GLY A 59 -5.65 1.88 11.47
C GLY A 59 -5.04 2.19 12.82
N LYS A 60 -4.91 3.48 13.13
CA LYS A 60 -5.33 3.98 14.45
C LYS A 60 -6.67 4.65 14.24
#